data_AF-A0A2H0U023-F1
#
_entry.id   AF-A0A2H0U023-F1
#
_cell.length_a   1.000
_cell.length_b   1.000
_cell.length_c   1.000
_cell.angle_alpha   90.00
_cell.angle_beta   90.00
_cell.angle_gamma   90.00
#
_symmetry.space_group_name_H-M   'P 1'
#
loop_
_entity.id
_entity.type
_entity.pdbx_description
1 polymer ?
#
loop_
_entity_poly.entity_id
_entity_poly.type
_entity_poly.pdbx_seq_one_letter_code
_entity_poly.pdbx_strand_id
1 'polypeptide(L)'
;MALYHKYRPQIFADVIDQEHIVQTLINQIINDKVSHAYLFSGPRGVGKTTTARILAKSLNCANRKPDSAEPCNDCSSCTEIGTSSSIDVIEIDAASHTGVDNVRQNIIENSQFKPTHSKYKVFIVDEVHMLSTAAFNALLKTLEEPPKYVVFILATTDPQKLPATIVSRCQRYTFTKVPAKEMSKSLENIAKQEGVKVDNEVMSRIARKSEGCLRDGISLLEQLMASGDKKITVESASLILPSVNIELQLEFTEYLTDKQQSESLNFLDKLTREGLNISYFSHEFLEFLRVLMISSVDMILAEQELDINKEQKQQIININNKLSETEIIKLLDLAIKRDSEIKNSVLPQLPLEMLVVEWCNKNNQINTNIENNLQKEDTNKIVHETKVEKKNPNIVQETKAEKISEKTKEVQNDPIVEEAKAEDKVHITTSTGEINLTQVENVWSEFIKKIESEAPSLSFVLKMSKISEIKKNTIILSVEYSFHKEKLQEITIKQKLESIFTELLKTKTSLEFIETPNGQKQPSDNNQLNELATALGGEVVN
;
A
#
# COMPACT_ATOMS: atom_id res chain seq x y z
N MET A 1 -24.99 -10.87 3.00
CA MET A 1 -23.75 -11.70 3.06
C MET A 1 -23.07 -11.53 1.73
N ALA A 2 -21.79 -11.19 1.71
CA ALA A 2 -21.13 -10.74 0.48
C ALA A 2 -21.13 -11.82 -0.61
N LEU A 3 -21.25 -11.40 -1.88
CA LEU A 3 -21.39 -12.29 -3.04
C LEU A 3 -20.15 -13.17 -3.21
N TYR A 4 -18.95 -12.64 -2.95
CA TYR A 4 -17.71 -13.42 -3.01
C TYR A 4 -17.61 -14.49 -1.91
N HIS A 5 -18.42 -14.40 -0.84
CA HIS A 5 -18.60 -15.48 0.13
C HIS A 5 -19.73 -16.44 -0.29
N LYS A 6 -20.86 -15.92 -0.79
CA LYS A 6 -22.03 -16.71 -1.22
C LYS A 6 -21.72 -17.63 -2.41
N TYR A 7 -21.00 -17.11 -3.40
CA TYR A 7 -20.62 -17.81 -4.64
C TYR A 7 -19.18 -18.34 -4.61
N ARG A 8 -18.63 -18.58 -3.42
CA ARG A 8 -17.31 -19.22 -3.28
C ARG A 8 -17.43 -20.70 -3.69
N PRO A 9 -16.68 -21.19 -4.70
CA PRO A 9 -16.68 -22.61 -5.11
C PRO A 9 -16.62 -23.60 -3.94
N GLN A 10 -17.46 -24.64 -3.98
CA GLN A 10 -17.55 -25.67 -2.93
C GLN A 10 -17.13 -27.07 -3.40
N ILE A 11 -17.00 -27.26 -4.71
CA ILE A 11 -16.53 -28.46 -5.38
C ILE A 11 -15.45 -28.07 -6.41
N PHE A 12 -14.63 -29.02 -6.85
CA PHE A 12 -13.57 -28.79 -7.83
C PHE A 12 -14.12 -28.33 -9.19
N ALA A 13 -15.27 -28.85 -9.62
CA ALA A 13 -15.93 -28.45 -10.87
C ALA A 13 -16.38 -26.97 -10.91
N ASP A 14 -16.50 -26.29 -9.75
CA ASP A 14 -16.83 -24.87 -9.67
C ASP A 14 -15.59 -23.95 -9.77
N VAL A 15 -14.38 -24.50 -9.79
CA VAL A 15 -13.13 -23.73 -9.85
C VAL A 15 -12.83 -23.30 -11.29
N ILE A 16 -12.75 -22.00 -11.53
CA ILE A 16 -12.77 -21.38 -12.86
C ILE A 16 -11.35 -21.16 -13.40
N ASP A 17 -11.06 -21.64 -14.62
CA ASP A 17 -9.81 -21.42 -15.35
C ASP A 17 -8.55 -21.97 -14.65
N GLN A 18 -8.69 -23.08 -13.92
CA GLN A 18 -7.58 -23.76 -13.22
C GLN A 18 -7.57 -25.28 -13.47
N GLU A 19 -8.10 -25.73 -14.61
CA GLU A 19 -8.42 -27.13 -14.91
C GLU A 19 -7.20 -28.06 -14.76
N HIS A 20 -6.01 -27.58 -15.12
CA HIS A 20 -4.78 -28.36 -15.02
C HIS A 20 -4.35 -28.62 -13.55
N ILE A 21 -4.55 -27.64 -12.66
CA ILE A 21 -4.33 -27.78 -11.21
C ILE A 21 -5.37 -28.75 -10.65
N VAL A 22 -6.64 -28.46 -10.95
CA VAL A 22 -7.81 -29.19 -10.46
C VAL A 22 -7.75 -30.67 -10.84
N GLN A 23 -7.55 -30.99 -12.12
CA GLN A 23 -7.45 -32.38 -12.58
C GLN A 23 -6.27 -33.12 -11.95
N THR A 24 -5.14 -32.44 -11.69
CA THR A 24 -4.00 -33.05 -11.01
C THR A 24 -4.32 -33.40 -9.56
N LEU A 25 -5.00 -32.50 -8.82
CA LEU A 25 -5.46 -32.76 -7.46
C LEU A 25 -6.51 -33.90 -7.43
N ILE A 26 -7.49 -33.87 -8.33
CA ILE A 26 -8.49 -34.94 -8.49
C ILE A 26 -7.79 -36.30 -8.70
N ASN A 27 -6.83 -36.36 -9.62
CA ASN A 27 -6.08 -37.59 -9.92
C ASN A 27 -5.28 -38.10 -8.70
N GLN A 28 -4.68 -37.21 -7.90
CA GLN A 28 -3.98 -37.60 -6.68
C GLN A 28 -4.93 -38.20 -5.63
N ILE A 29 -6.07 -37.56 -5.41
CA ILE A 29 -7.07 -37.96 -4.41
C ILE A 29 -7.69 -39.33 -4.75
N ILE A 30 -7.99 -39.59 -6.02
CA ILE A 30 -8.54 -40.88 -6.48
C ILE A 30 -7.49 -42.01 -6.38
N ASN A 31 -6.20 -41.71 -6.61
CA ASN A 31 -5.12 -42.71 -6.55
C ASN A 31 -4.51 -42.88 -5.14
N ASP A 32 -5.05 -42.22 -4.11
CA ASP A 32 -4.48 -42.06 -2.75
C ASP A 32 -3.00 -41.59 -2.73
N LYS A 33 -2.59 -40.83 -3.75
CA LYS A 33 -1.25 -40.23 -3.94
C LYS A 33 -1.21 -38.78 -3.47
N VAL A 34 -1.73 -38.55 -2.26
CA VAL A 34 -1.80 -37.23 -1.63
C VAL A 34 -0.40 -36.79 -1.16
N SER A 35 0.00 -35.56 -1.47
CA SER A 35 1.25 -34.98 -0.95
C SER A 35 1.11 -34.58 0.52
N HIS A 36 2.20 -34.65 1.28
CA HIS A 36 2.27 -34.09 2.62
C HIS A 36 2.33 -32.55 2.61
N ALA A 37 2.75 -31.95 1.50
CA ALA A 37 2.84 -30.50 1.35
C ALA A 37 2.50 -30.02 -0.07
N TYR A 38 1.64 -29.01 -0.13
CA TYR A 38 1.18 -28.30 -1.31
C TYR A 38 1.56 -26.82 -1.20
N LEU A 39 2.05 -26.22 -2.29
CA LEU A 39 2.26 -24.77 -2.41
C LEU A 39 1.43 -24.22 -3.58
N PHE A 40 0.44 -23.40 -3.25
CA PHE A 40 -0.43 -22.71 -4.19
C PHE A 40 0.05 -21.26 -4.34
N SER A 41 0.77 -20.97 -5.41
CA SER A 41 1.29 -19.65 -5.73
C SER A 41 0.50 -18.99 -6.87
N GLY A 42 0.35 -17.68 -6.85
CA GLY A 42 -0.32 -16.93 -7.92
C GLY A 42 -1.00 -15.67 -7.39
N PRO A 43 -1.61 -14.83 -8.24
CA PRO A 43 -2.17 -13.54 -7.83
C PRO A 43 -3.21 -13.59 -6.70
N ARG A 44 -3.62 -12.41 -6.22
CA ARG A 44 -4.76 -12.29 -5.30
C ARG A 44 -6.05 -12.67 -6.04
N GLY A 45 -7.07 -13.14 -5.32
CA GLY A 45 -8.42 -13.32 -5.86
C GLY A 45 -8.65 -14.51 -6.80
N VAL A 46 -7.62 -15.13 -7.38
CA VAL A 46 -7.70 -16.26 -8.35
C VAL A 46 -8.09 -17.63 -7.76
N GLY A 47 -8.49 -17.68 -6.48
CA GLY A 47 -9.09 -18.88 -5.88
C GLY A 47 -8.17 -19.77 -5.02
N LYS A 48 -6.86 -19.48 -4.87
CA LYS A 48 -5.89 -20.28 -4.08
C LYS A 48 -6.45 -20.90 -2.79
N THR A 49 -6.90 -20.05 -1.85
CA THR A 49 -7.46 -20.47 -0.55
C THR A 49 -8.78 -21.25 -0.68
N THR A 50 -9.57 -20.98 -1.73
CA THR A 50 -10.79 -21.74 -2.01
C THR A 50 -10.45 -23.16 -2.45
N THR A 51 -9.52 -23.34 -3.39
CA THR A 51 -9.03 -24.67 -3.79
C THR A 51 -8.36 -25.40 -2.63
N ALA A 52 -7.68 -24.69 -1.71
CA ALA A 52 -7.16 -25.27 -0.47
C ALA A 52 -8.26 -25.84 0.44
N ARG A 53 -9.36 -25.10 0.63
CA ARG A 53 -10.53 -25.58 1.38
C ARG A 53 -11.24 -26.74 0.68
N ILE A 54 -11.38 -26.72 -0.65
CA ILE A 54 -11.98 -27.84 -1.42
C ILE A 54 -11.10 -29.10 -1.30
N LEU A 55 -9.77 -28.97 -1.39
CA LEU A 55 -8.83 -30.07 -1.15
C LEU A 55 -8.98 -30.63 0.28
N ALA A 56 -8.99 -29.77 1.30
CA ALA A 56 -9.19 -30.18 2.70
C ALA A 56 -10.55 -30.89 2.91
N LYS A 57 -11.64 -30.34 2.35
CA LYS A 57 -12.96 -30.99 2.33
C LYS A 57 -12.89 -32.37 1.69
N SER A 58 -12.28 -32.49 0.51
CA SER A 58 -12.19 -33.76 -0.22
C SER A 58 -11.39 -34.83 0.53
N LEU A 59 -10.26 -34.45 1.13
CA LEU A 59 -9.41 -35.35 1.91
C LEU A 59 -10.13 -35.91 3.16
N ASN A 60 -11.00 -35.11 3.77
CA ASN A 60 -11.69 -35.43 5.02
C ASN A 60 -13.20 -35.75 4.85
N CYS A 61 -13.72 -35.81 3.62
CA CYS A 61 -15.13 -36.06 3.33
C CYS A 61 -15.53 -37.52 3.61
N ALA A 62 -16.35 -37.76 4.63
CA ALA A 62 -16.81 -39.10 5.01
C ALA A 62 -17.64 -39.79 3.91
N ASN A 63 -18.47 -39.02 3.19
CA ASN A 63 -19.37 -39.51 2.15
C ASN A 63 -18.77 -39.44 0.73
N ARG A 64 -17.43 -39.43 0.59
CA ARG A 64 -16.79 -39.29 -0.74
C ARG A 64 -16.93 -40.58 -1.55
N LYS A 65 -17.36 -40.47 -2.81
CA LYS A 65 -17.40 -41.62 -3.73
C LYS A 65 -15.96 -42.07 -4.04
N PRO A 66 -15.64 -43.38 -4.08
CA PRO A 66 -14.27 -43.85 -4.31
C PRO A 66 -13.66 -43.32 -5.60
N ASP A 67 -14.41 -43.39 -6.70
CA ASP A 67 -13.98 -42.96 -8.05
C ASP A 67 -14.07 -41.43 -8.25
N SER A 68 -14.12 -40.65 -7.16
CA SER A 68 -14.27 -39.20 -7.20
C SER A 68 -13.43 -38.50 -6.13
N ALA A 69 -13.02 -37.29 -6.47
CA ALA A 69 -12.41 -36.35 -5.55
C ALA A 69 -13.39 -35.26 -5.09
N GLU A 70 -14.67 -35.31 -5.47
CA GLU A 70 -15.61 -34.24 -5.10
C GLU A 70 -16.17 -34.42 -3.67
N PRO A 71 -16.10 -33.39 -2.82
CA PRO A 71 -16.69 -33.44 -1.48
C PRO A 71 -18.22 -33.40 -1.56
N CYS A 72 -18.87 -34.21 -0.72
CA CYS A 72 -20.34 -34.28 -0.64
C CYS A 72 -21.01 -32.95 -0.25
N ASN A 73 -20.31 -32.11 0.52
CA ASN A 73 -20.84 -30.90 1.17
C ASN A 73 -22.01 -31.11 2.15
N ASP A 74 -22.40 -32.37 2.45
CA ASP A 74 -23.46 -32.73 3.41
C ASP A 74 -22.94 -33.24 4.78
N CYS A 75 -21.80 -33.93 4.82
CA CYS A 75 -21.30 -34.54 6.06
C CYS A 75 -20.66 -33.52 7.02
N SER A 76 -20.61 -33.85 8.31
CA SER A 76 -20.13 -32.95 9.39
C SER A 76 -18.80 -32.28 9.04
N SER A 77 -17.78 -33.07 8.72
CA SER A 77 -16.47 -32.60 8.22
C SER A 77 -16.59 -31.58 7.09
N CYS A 78 -17.38 -31.82 6.05
CA CYS A 78 -17.55 -30.85 4.97
C CYS A 78 -18.28 -29.57 5.42
N THR A 79 -19.21 -29.66 6.37
CA THR A 79 -19.90 -28.48 6.92
C THR A 79 -18.98 -27.66 7.83
N GLU A 80 -18.23 -28.31 8.73
CA GLU A 80 -17.26 -27.69 9.64
C GLU A 80 -16.13 -26.98 8.88
N ILE A 81 -15.57 -27.62 7.84
CA ILE A 81 -14.54 -27.01 6.98
C ILE A 81 -15.15 -25.88 6.14
N GLY A 82 -16.44 -25.99 5.76
CA GLY A 82 -17.18 -24.93 5.09
C GLY A 82 -17.33 -23.68 5.95
N THR A 83 -17.56 -23.85 7.26
CA THR A 83 -17.71 -22.79 8.26
C THR A 83 -16.40 -22.36 8.94
N SER A 84 -15.24 -22.90 8.52
CA SER A 84 -13.93 -22.71 9.20
C SER A 84 -13.97 -23.01 10.71
N SER A 85 -14.72 -24.04 11.11
CA SER A 85 -14.93 -24.44 12.52
C SER A 85 -14.43 -25.86 12.84
N SER A 86 -13.74 -26.53 11.91
CA SER A 86 -13.25 -27.90 12.13
C SER A 86 -11.99 -27.95 12.98
N ILE A 87 -11.92 -28.93 13.88
CA ILE A 87 -10.75 -29.19 14.73
C ILE A 87 -9.60 -29.83 13.93
N ASP A 88 -9.93 -30.55 12.85
CA ASP A 88 -8.98 -31.29 12.02
C ASP A 88 -8.51 -30.50 10.78
N VAL A 89 -9.05 -29.30 10.53
CA VAL A 89 -8.60 -28.42 9.45
C VAL A 89 -8.37 -27.01 10.00
N ILE A 90 -7.11 -26.68 10.24
CA ILE A 90 -6.67 -25.43 10.86
C ILE A 90 -6.26 -24.46 9.74
N GLU A 91 -6.98 -23.34 9.63
CA GLU A 91 -6.73 -22.28 8.65
C GLU A 91 -6.13 -21.06 9.34
N ILE A 92 -4.95 -20.62 8.90
CA ILE A 92 -4.17 -19.53 9.49
C ILE A 92 -3.85 -18.52 8.40
N ASP A 93 -4.23 -17.26 8.62
CA ASP A 93 -3.72 -16.14 7.84
C ASP A 93 -2.34 -15.73 8.38
N ALA A 94 -1.29 -15.93 7.60
CA ALA A 94 0.07 -15.55 7.98
C ALA A 94 0.27 -14.02 8.02
N ALA A 95 -0.56 -13.21 7.36
CA ALA A 95 -0.49 -11.75 7.46
C ALA A 95 -0.93 -11.27 8.86
N SER A 96 -1.94 -11.91 9.45
CA SER A 96 -2.38 -11.65 10.83
C SER A 96 -1.54 -12.38 11.89
N HIS A 97 -0.94 -13.54 11.56
CA HIS A 97 -0.23 -14.41 12.52
C HIS A 97 1.24 -14.70 12.11
N THR A 98 2.01 -13.65 11.79
CA THR A 98 3.41 -13.71 11.28
C THR A 98 4.42 -14.37 12.24
N GLY A 99 4.14 -14.38 13.54
CA GLY A 99 5.09 -14.71 14.60
C GLY A 99 5.33 -16.20 14.85
N VAL A 100 6.57 -16.53 15.24
CA VAL A 100 7.05 -17.92 15.48
C VAL A 100 6.15 -18.72 16.40
N ASP A 101 5.66 -18.11 17.48
CA ASP A 101 4.89 -18.82 18.51
C ASP A 101 3.47 -19.17 18.06
N ASN A 102 2.87 -18.39 17.15
CA ASN A 102 1.65 -18.80 16.46
C ASN A 102 1.88 -20.08 15.64
N VAL A 103 3.01 -20.19 14.94
CA VAL A 103 3.36 -21.39 14.17
C VAL A 103 3.70 -22.57 15.10
N ARG A 104 4.35 -22.34 16.24
CA ARG A 104 4.59 -23.39 17.25
C ARG A 104 3.28 -23.97 17.80
N GLN A 105 2.41 -23.13 18.34
CA GLN A 105 1.18 -23.55 19.02
C GLN A 105 0.11 -24.04 18.02
N ASN A 106 -0.21 -23.23 17.00
CA ASN A 106 -1.32 -23.53 16.10
C ASN A 106 -0.96 -24.58 15.04
N ILE A 107 0.33 -24.76 14.70
CA ILE A 107 0.78 -25.73 13.70
C ILE A 107 1.60 -26.87 14.32
N ILE A 108 2.78 -26.60 14.87
CA ILE A 108 3.77 -27.64 15.19
C ILE A 108 3.31 -28.54 16.35
N GLU A 109 2.82 -27.96 17.43
CA GLU A 109 2.22 -28.69 18.57
C GLU A 109 0.98 -29.45 18.11
N ASN A 110 0.08 -28.78 17.39
CA ASN A 110 -1.13 -29.38 16.83
C ASN A 110 -0.86 -30.55 15.88
N SER A 111 0.22 -30.53 15.11
CA SER A 111 0.59 -31.57 14.13
C SER A 111 0.99 -32.90 14.76
N GLN A 112 1.39 -32.91 16.04
CA GLN A 112 1.80 -34.12 16.77
C GLN A 112 0.60 -34.96 17.23
N PHE A 113 -0.59 -34.38 17.25
CA PHE A 113 -1.84 -35.05 17.59
C PHE A 113 -2.54 -35.56 16.33
N LYS A 114 -3.01 -36.82 16.38
CA LYS A 114 -3.85 -37.41 15.34
C LYS A 114 -5.14 -36.61 15.12
N PRO A 115 -5.78 -36.72 13.94
CA PRO A 115 -7.11 -36.14 13.72
C PRO A 115 -8.13 -36.78 14.67
N THR A 116 -9.17 -36.04 15.00
CA THR A 116 -10.21 -36.42 15.98
C THR A 116 -11.32 -37.22 15.32
N HIS A 117 -11.75 -36.78 14.13
CA HIS A 117 -12.87 -37.36 13.37
C HIS A 117 -12.56 -37.57 11.88
N SER A 118 -11.46 -37.01 11.39
CA SER A 118 -11.08 -36.98 9.97
C SER A 118 -9.99 -38.00 9.57
N LYS A 119 -9.75 -38.19 8.25
CA LYS A 119 -8.61 -39.00 7.75
C LYS A 119 -7.28 -38.26 7.91
N TYR A 120 -7.27 -36.94 7.72
CA TYR A 120 -6.09 -36.08 7.80
C TYR A 120 -6.30 -34.88 8.71
N LYS A 121 -5.20 -34.38 9.30
CA LYS A 121 -5.13 -33.07 9.97
C LYS A 121 -4.46 -32.09 9.01
N VAL A 122 -5.24 -31.14 8.50
CA VAL A 122 -4.83 -30.26 7.40
C VAL A 122 -4.53 -28.87 7.93
N PHE A 123 -3.38 -28.32 7.53
CA PHE A 123 -2.98 -26.94 7.86
C PHE A 123 -3.00 -26.10 6.59
N ILE A 124 -3.95 -25.17 6.50
CA ILE A 124 -4.02 -24.17 5.43
C ILE A 124 -3.34 -22.91 5.95
N VAL A 125 -2.27 -22.46 5.30
CA VAL A 125 -1.56 -21.23 5.66
C VAL A 125 -1.65 -20.26 4.49
N ASP A 126 -2.53 -19.26 4.59
CA ASP A 126 -2.72 -18.26 3.54
C ASP A 126 -1.73 -17.10 3.68
N GLU A 127 -1.39 -16.49 2.55
CA GLU A 127 -0.30 -15.53 2.34
C GLU A 127 0.99 -15.87 3.12
N VAL A 128 1.42 -17.14 3.07
CA VAL A 128 2.52 -17.74 3.85
C VAL A 128 3.85 -16.97 3.79
N HIS A 129 4.08 -16.16 2.74
CA HIS A 129 5.27 -15.31 2.61
C HIS A 129 5.36 -14.19 3.68
N MET A 130 4.28 -13.95 4.42
CA MET A 130 4.25 -13.02 5.56
C MET A 130 4.81 -13.64 6.85
N LEU A 131 5.09 -14.94 6.89
CA LEU A 131 5.73 -15.57 8.06
C LEU A 131 7.15 -15.03 8.28
N SER A 132 7.47 -14.79 9.55
CA SER A 132 8.84 -14.44 9.96
C SER A 132 9.85 -15.56 9.64
N THR A 133 11.12 -15.21 9.38
CA THR A 133 12.20 -16.15 9.05
C THR A 133 12.36 -17.26 10.10
N ALA A 134 12.18 -16.92 11.38
CA ALA A 134 12.22 -17.89 12.48
C ALA A 134 10.98 -18.81 12.52
N ALA A 135 9.82 -18.37 12.04
CA ALA A 135 8.63 -19.20 11.87
C ALA A 135 8.80 -20.22 10.73
N PHE A 136 9.38 -19.80 9.60
CA PHE A 136 9.80 -20.73 8.54
C PHE A 136 10.79 -21.79 9.05
N ASN A 137 11.82 -21.36 9.79
CA ASN A 137 12.82 -22.27 10.34
C ASN A 137 12.23 -23.27 11.36
N ALA A 138 11.23 -22.85 12.14
CA ALA A 138 10.49 -23.76 13.02
C ALA A 138 9.66 -24.79 12.23
N LEU A 139 9.04 -24.37 11.13
CA LEU A 139 8.19 -25.22 10.28
C LEU A 139 8.97 -26.27 9.47
N LEU A 140 10.25 -26.01 9.14
CA LEU A 140 11.08 -26.90 8.31
C LEU A 140 11.08 -28.36 8.77
N LYS A 141 11.30 -28.62 10.07
CA LYS A 141 11.35 -29.99 10.60
C LYS A 141 10.04 -30.75 10.38
N THR A 142 8.91 -30.07 10.56
CA THR A 142 7.57 -30.65 10.38
C THR A 142 7.20 -30.82 8.90
N LEU A 143 7.79 -30.04 7.99
CA LEU A 143 7.70 -30.23 6.54
C LEU A 143 8.64 -31.33 6.01
N GLU A 144 9.73 -31.63 6.70
CA GLU A 144 10.68 -32.70 6.33
C GLU A 144 10.20 -34.10 6.74
N GLU A 145 9.75 -34.23 7.99
CA GLU A 145 9.29 -35.51 8.56
C GLU A 145 7.84 -35.41 9.08
N PRO A 146 6.86 -35.01 8.24
CA PRO A 146 5.46 -34.91 8.65
C PRO A 146 4.88 -36.27 9.05
N PRO A 147 4.07 -36.34 10.12
CA PRO A 147 3.26 -37.53 10.41
C PRO A 147 2.36 -37.87 9.22
N LYS A 148 2.16 -39.17 8.93
CA LYS A 148 1.43 -39.66 7.74
C LYS A 148 -0.03 -39.17 7.57
N TYR A 149 -0.59 -38.54 8.60
CA TYR A 149 -1.93 -37.97 8.61
C TYR A 149 -1.93 -36.43 8.49
N VAL A 150 -0.76 -35.77 8.43
CA VAL A 150 -0.64 -34.31 8.31
C VAL A 150 -0.51 -33.92 6.84
N VAL A 151 -1.25 -32.88 6.44
CA VAL A 151 -1.15 -32.27 5.10
C VAL A 151 -1.04 -30.76 5.23
N PHE A 152 0.00 -30.17 4.63
CA PHE A 152 0.19 -28.72 4.54
C PHE A 152 -0.33 -28.20 3.20
N ILE A 153 -1.08 -27.09 3.22
CA ILE A 153 -1.48 -26.35 2.04
C ILE A 153 -1.09 -24.89 2.26
N LEU A 154 0.07 -24.51 1.73
CA LEU A 154 0.61 -23.16 1.82
C LEU A 154 0.11 -22.36 0.60
N ALA A 155 -0.43 -21.16 0.81
CA ALA A 155 -0.88 -20.28 -0.27
C ALA A 155 -0.15 -18.94 -0.24
N THR A 156 0.22 -18.39 -1.41
CA THR A 156 0.95 -17.12 -1.49
C THR A 156 0.66 -16.32 -2.75
N THR A 157 0.65 -14.99 -2.65
CA THR A 157 0.81 -14.05 -3.77
C THR A 157 2.26 -13.96 -4.26
N ASP A 158 3.22 -14.02 -3.34
CA ASP A 158 4.64 -13.89 -3.62
C ASP A 158 5.38 -15.22 -3.34
N PRO A 159 5.76 -15.99 -4.37
CA PRO A 159 6.57 -17.19 -4.20
C PRO A 159 8.08 -16.92 -4.15
N GLN A 160 8.54 -15.69 -4.46
CA GLN A 160 9.96 -15.34 -4.46
C GLN A 160 10.48 -15.04 -3.06
N LYS A 161 9.63 -14.48 -2.18
CA LYS A 161 9.90 -14.29 -0.75
C LYS A 161 10.01 -15.60 0.06
N LEU A 162 9.67 -16.75 -0.51
CA LEU A 162 9.70 -18.03 0.21
C LEU A 162 11.11 -18.66 0.23
N PRO A 163 11.64 -19.06 1.40
CA PRO A 163 12.92 -19.75 1.48
C PRO A 163 12.94 -21.03 0.62
N ALA A 164 13.93 -21.17 -0.25
CA ALA A 164 14.04 -22.28 -1.21
C ALA A 164 13.97 -23.69 -0.58
N THR A 165 14.30 -23.80 0.72
CA THR A 165 14.12 -24.99 1.55
C THR A 165 12.65 -25.39 1.71
N ILE A 166 11.74 -24.44 1.95
CA ILE A 166 10.29 -24.65 1.99
C ILE A 166 9.78 -25.04 0.59
N VAL A 167 10.17 -24.25 -0.42
CA VAL A 167 9.67 -24.43 -1.80
C VAL A 167 10.17 -25.72 -2.47
N SER A 168 11.21 -26.37 -1.94
CA SER A 168 11.69 -27.70 -2.41
C SER A 168 11.01 -28.89 -1.71
N ARG A 169 10.33 -28.67 -0.58
CA ARG A 169 9.55 -29.70 0.14
C ARG A 169 8.07 -29.73 -0.29
N CYS A 170 7.58 -28.67 -0.89
CA CYS A 170 6.18 -28.55 -1.33
C CYS A 170 5.99 -28.90 -2.82
N GLN A 171 4.89 -29.60 -3.15
CA GLN A 171 4.45 -29.71 -4.55
C GLN A 171 3.82 -28.39 -5.01
N ARG A 172 4.37 -27.79 -6.07
CA ARG A 172 4.03 -26.43 -6.52
C ARG A 172 2.91 -26.42 -7.55
N TYR A 173 2.00 -25.47 -7.42
CA TYR A 173 0.92 -25.19 -8.36
C TYR A 173 0.81 -23.68 -8.57
N THR A 174 0.84 -23.24 -9.83
CA THR A 174 0.83 -21.82 -10.20
C THR A 174 -0.52 -21.42 -10.78
N PHE A 175 -1.31 -20.69 -10.00
CA PHE A 175 -2.61 -20.18 -10.39
C PHE A 175 -2.47 -18.96 -11.31
N THR A 176 -3.19 -18.96 -12.43
CA THR A 176 -3.21 -17.90 -13.44
C THR A 176 -4.27 -16.83 -13.15
N LYS A 177 -4.11 -15.63 -13.73
CA LYS A 177 -5.19 -14.62 -13.82
C LYS A 177 -6.32 -15.18 -14.70
N VAL A 178 -7.57 -15.05 -14.28
CA VAL A 178 -8.73 -15.56 -15.03
C VAL A 178 -8.98 -14.67 -16.27
N PRO A 179 -9.05 -15.23 -17.50
CA PRO A 179 -9.35 -14.47 -18.71
C PRO A 179 -10.69 -13.73 -18.62
N ALA A 180 -10.74 -12.51 -19.15
CA ALA A 180 -11.91 -11.65 -19.08
C ALA A 180 -13.20 -12.32 -19.59
N LYS A 181 -13.11 -13.18 -20.62
CA LYS A 181 -14.23 -13.95 -21.16
C LYS A 181 -14.86 -14.91 -20.14
N GLU A 182 -14.04 -15.74 -19.48
CA GLU A 182 -14.54 -16.72 -18.52
C GLU A 182 -14.96 -16.05 -17.20
N MET A 183 -14.34 -14.93 -16.84
CA MET A 183 -14.85 -14.09 -15.76
C MET A 183 -16.21 -13.46 -16.10
N SER A 184 -16.40 -12.84 -17.27
CA SER A 184 -17.70 -12.28 -17.67
C SER A 184 -18.81 -13.33 -17.63
N LYS A 185 -18.52 -14.55 -18.09
CA LYS A 185 -19.43 -15.71 -18.01
C LYS A 185 -19.73 -16.15 -16.56
N SER A 186 -18.74 -16.11 -15.67
CA SER A 186 -18.93 -16.34 -14.23
C SER A 186 -19.85 -15.30 -13.59
N LEU A 187 -19.56 -14.02 -13.83
CA LEU A 187 -20.31 -12.88 -13.29
C LEU A 187 -21.74 -12.84 -13.85
N GLU A 188 -21.94 -13.17 -15.12
CA GLU A 188 -23.27 -13.30 -15.73
C GLU A 188 -24.09 -14.42 -15.06
N ASN A 189 -23.46 -15.56 -14.73
CA ASN A 189 -24.10 -16.66 -14.00
C ASN A 189 -24.42 -16.30 -12.54
N ILE A 190 -23.62 -15.45 -11.90
CA ILE A 190 -23.90 -14.90 -10.57
C ILE A 190 -25.09 -13.92 -10.64
N ALA A 191 -25.09 -12.98 -11.58
CA ALA A 191 -26.16 -12.01 -11.76
C ALA A 191 -27.52 -12.67 -12.06
N LYS A 192 -27.53 -13.72 -12.91
CA LYS A 192 -28.72 -14.56 -13.16
C LYS A 192 -29.26 -15.20 -11.88
N GLN A 193 -28.41 -15.62 -10.95
CA GLN A 193 -28.81 -16.25 -9.68
C GLN A 193 -29.31 -15.25 -8.63
N GLU A 194 -28.87 -13.99 -8.68
CA GLU A 194 -29.47 -12.89 -7.89
C GLU A 194 -30.72 -12.28 -8.58
N GLY A 195 -31.07 -12.73 -9.79
CA GLY A 195 -32.22 -12.23 -10.54
C GLY A 195 -32.02 -10.83 -11.14
N VAL A 196 -30.77 -10.37 -11.26
CA VAL A 196 -30.39 -9.06 -11.82
C VAL A 196 -29.91 -9.25 -13.25
N LYS A 197 -30.38 -8.41 -14.18
CA LYS A 197 -29.87 -8.36 -15.55
C LYS A 197 -28.79 -7.29 -15.67
N VAL A 198 -27.65 -7.63 -16.25
CA VAL A 198 -26.54 -6.70 -16.49
C VAL A 198 -26.27 -6.64 -17.98
N ASP A 199 -26.07 -5.45 -18.53
CA ASP A 199 -25.70 -5.32 -19.96
C ASP A 199 -24.27 -5.80 -20.20
N ASN A 200 -24.03 -6.49 -21.33
CA ASN A 200 -22.77 -7.19 -21.60
C ASN A 200 -21.52 -6.28 -21.54
N GLU A 201 -21.65 -5.02 -21.93
CA GLU A 201 -20.55 -4.04 -21.85
C GLU A 201 -20.12 -3.78 -20.41
N VAL A 202 -21.08 -3.73 -19.46
CA VAL A 202 -20.77 -3.61 -18.02
C VAL A 202 -20.05 -4.84 -17.50
N MET A 203 -20.41 -6.04 -17.97
CA MET A 203 -19.66 -7.27 -17.65
C MET A 203 -18.22 -7.22 -18.18
N SER A 204 -18.01 -6.75 -19.42
CA SER A 204 -16.66 -6.52 -19.97
C SER A 204 -15.87 -5.47 -19.17
N ARG A 205 -16.51 -4.37 -18.72
CA ARG A 205 -15.91 -3.34 -17.86
C ARG A 205 -15.48 -3.91 -16.50
N ILE A 206 -16.33 -4.71 -15.83
CA ILE A 206 -15.96 -5.41 -14.58
C ILE A 206 -14.77 -6.34 -14.82
N ALA A 207 -14.84 -7.17 -15.87
CA ALA A 207 -13.80 -8.15 -16.17
C ALA A 207 -12.44 -7.49 -16.45
N ARG A 208 -12.40 -6.39 -17.23
CA ARG A 208 -11.20 -5.56 -17.42
C ARG A 208 -10.72 -4.97 -16.09
N LYS A 209 -11.57 -4.29 -15.32
CA LYS A 209 -11.18 -3.58 -14.08
C LYS A 209 -10.77 -4.51 -12.93
N SER A 210 -11.17 -5.78 -12.96
CA SER A 210 -10.71 -6.82 -12.02
C SER A 210 -9.26 -7.30 -12.25
N GLU A 211 -8.68 -6.98 -13.41
CA GLU A 211 -7.45 -7.54 -13.95
C GLU A 211 -7.33 -9.09 -13.88
N GLY A 212 -8.43 -9.84 -13.93
CA GLY A 212 -8.43 -11.30 -13.80
C GLY A 212 -8.48 -11.83 -12.36
N CYS A 213 -8.65 -10.96 -11.36
CA CYS A 213 -8.84 -11.33 -9.95
C CYS A 213 -10.33 -11.56 -9.66
N LEU A 214 -10.79 -12.83 -9.76
CA LEU A 214 -12.21 -13.19 -9.67
C LEU A 214 -12.93 -12.66 -8.41
N ARG A 215 -12.28 -12.70 -7.23
CA ARG A 215 -12.83 -12.13 -5.99
C ARG A 215 -13.21 -10.66 -6.16
N ASP A 216 -12.33 -9.87 -6.76
CA ASP A 216 -12.47 -8.43 -6.85
C ASP A 216 -13.47 -8.06 -7.97
N GLY A 217 -13.55 -8.85 -9.04
CA GLY A 217 -14.64 -8.77 -10.03
C GLY A 217 -16.03 -9.05 -9.45
N ILE A 218 -16.17 -10.06 -8.56
CA ILE A 218 -17.43 -10.33 -7.85
C ILE A 218 -17.80 -9.18 -6.90
N SER A 219 -16.81 -8.56 -6.23
CA SER A 219 -17.03 -7.41 -5.36
C SER A 219 -17.52 -6.16 -6.13
N LEU A 220 -16.99 -5.91 -7.34
CA LEU A 220 -17.47 -4.85 -8.22
C LEU A 220 -18.90 -5.11 -8.70
N LEU A 221 -19.24 -6.36 -9.02
CA LEU A 221 -20.61 -6.75 -9.36
C LEU A 221 -21.58 -6.55 -8.18
N GLU A 222 -21.17 -6.90 -6.96
CA GLU A 222 -21.94 -6.65 -5.74
C GLU A 222 -22.17 -5.14 -5.49
N GLN A 223 -21.13 -4.32 -5.68
CA GLN A 223 -21.23 -2.87 -5.53
C GLN A 223 -22.21 -2.25 -6.54
N LEU A 224 -22.26 -2.74 -7.78
CA LEU A 224 -23.24 -2.32 -8.78
C LEU A 224 -24.67 -2.76 -8.41
N MET A 225 -24.85 -3.98 -7.88
CA MET A 225 -26.15 -4.47 -7.42
C MET A 225 -26.69 -3.70 -6.19
N ALA A 226 -25.82 -3.03 -5.44
CA ALA A 226 -26.19 -2.24 -4.28
C ALA A 226 -27.04 -0.98 -4.60
N SER A 227 -27.19 -0.59 -5.87
CA SER A 227 -28.17 0.44 -6.27
C SER A 227 -29.63 -0.02 -6.07
N GLY A 228 -29.87 -1.34 -6.05
CA GLY A 228 -31.20 -1.95 -6.01
C GLY A 228 -31.84 -2.18 -7.38
N ASP A 229 -31.16 -1.80 -8.47
CA ASP A 229 -31.69 -1.93 -9.83
C ASP A 229 -31.70 -3.38 -10.32
N LYS A 230 -32.86 -3.83 -10.82
CA LYS A 230 -32.99 -5.15 -11.48
C LYS A 230 -32.38 -5.19 -12.89
N LYS A 231 -32.03 -4.03 -13.46
CA LYS A 231 -31.26 -3.91 -14.69
C LYS A 231 -30.12 -2.91 -14.53
N ILE A 232 -28.88 -3.39 -14.46
CA ILE A 232 -27.69 -2.55 -14.47
C ILE A 232 -27.35 -2.21 -15.92
N THR A 233 -27.55 -0.94 -16.29
CA THR A 233 -27.17 -0.34 -17.58
C THR A 233 -25.76 0.27 -17.51
N VAL A 234 -25.18 0.57 -18.67
CA VAL A 234 -23.91 1.34 -18.78
C VAL A 234 -23.99 2.69 -18.05
N GLU A 235 -25.12 3.38 -18.16
CA GLU A 235 -25.38 4.66 -17.49
C GLU A 235 -25.34 4.50 -15.96
N SER A 236 -26.07 3.51 -15.42
CA SER A 236 -26.06 3.22 -13.97
C SER A 236 -24.70 2.76 -13.47
N ALA A 237 -23.95 2.02 -14.31
CA ALA A 237 -22.64 1.50 -13.94
C ALA A 237 -21.57 2.58 -13.90
N SER A 238 -21.68 3.64 -14.73
CA SER A 238 -20.69 4.72 -14.84
C SER A 238 -20.46 5.51 -13.53
N LEU A 239 -21.33 5.37 -12.52
CA LEU A 239 -21.14 5.96 -11.19
C LEU A 239 -20.18 5.16 -10.28
N ILE A 240 -19.92 3.90 -10.60
CA ILE A 240 -19.16 2.93 -9.78
C ILE A 240 -17.99 2.33 -10.57
N LEU A 241 -18.22 2.08 -11.86
CA LEU A 241 -17.24 1.78 -12.90
C LEU A 241 -17.35 2.86 -13.98
N PRO A 242 -16.80 4.06 -13.75
CA PRO A 242 -16.76 5.07 -14.81
C PRO A 242 -15.98 4.48 -16.00
N SER A 243 -16.52 4.69 -17.20
CA SER A 243 -15.75 4.44 -18.41
C SER A 243 -14.70 5.51 -18.57
N VAL A 244 -13.53 5.09 -19.07
CA VAL A 244 -12.66 5.95 -19.86
C VAL A 244 -13.54 6.66 -20.86
N ASN A 245 -13.74 7.96 -20.65
CA ASN A 245 -14.52 8.78 -21.57
C ASN A 245 -13.63 9.03 -22.79
N ILE A 246 -13.65 8.09 -23.74
CA ILE A 246 -12.75 8.03 -24.88
C ILE A 246 -12.85 9.34 -25.68
N GLU A 247 -14.02 9.94 -25.77
CA GLU A 247 -14.26 11.26 -26.37
C GLU A 247 -13.45 12.37 -25.68
N LEU A 248 -13.52 12.48 -24.34
CA LEU A 248 -12.73 13.47 -23.58
C LEU A 248 -11.22 13.20 -23.65
N GLN A 249 -10.81 11.93 -23.63
CA GLN A 249 -9.40 11.56 -23.75
C GLN A 249 -8.84 11.83 -25.16
N LEU A 250 -9.67 11.64 -26.20
CA LEU A 250 -9.36 12.02 -27.57
C LEU A 250 -9.26 13.54 -27.72
N GLU A 251 -10.27 14.30 -27.26
CA GLU A 251 -10.29 15.78 -27.31
C GLU A 251 -9.02 16.37 -26.66
N PHE A 252 -8.66 15.90 -25.47
CA PHE A 252 -7.43 16.32 -24.79
C PHE A 252 -6.15 15.89 -25.51
N THR A 253 -6.10 14.67 -26.04
CA THR A 253 -4.93 14.17 -26.80
C THR A 253 -4.76 14.91 -28.13
N GLU A 254 -5.85 15.26 -28.82
CA GLU A 254 -5.81 16.05 -30.06
C GLU A 254 -5.26 17.46 -29.79
N TYR A 255 -5.70 18.15 -28.72
CA TYR A 255 -5.12 19.44 -28.33
C TYR A 255 -3.63 19.35 -27.96
N LEU A 256 -3.22 18.33 -27.20
CA LEU A 256 -1.81 18.07 -26.86
C LEU A 256 -0.97 17.72 -28.11
N THR A 257 -1.55 17.03 -29.08
CA THR A 257 -0.91 16.64 -30.33
C THR A 257 -0.67 17.85 -31.23
N ASP A 258 -1.70 18.67 -31.44
CA ASP A 258 -1.61 19.90 -32.24
C ASP A 258 -0.96 21.07 -31.47
N LYS A 259 -0.43 20.80 -30.26
CA LYS A 259 0.29 21.73 -29.37
C LYS A 259 -0.53 22.97 -28.98
N GLN A 260 -1.85 22.81 -28.90
CA GLN A 260 -2.84 23.83 -28.57
C GLN A 260 -2.89 24.05 -27.04
N GLN A 261 -1.88 24.76 -26.53
CA GLN A 261 -1.65 24.93 -25.09
C GLN A 261 -2.78 25.67 -24.36
N SER A 262 -3.36 26.70 -25.00
CA SER A 262 -4.44 27.49 -24.41
C SER A 262 -5.71 26.66 -24.30
N GLU A 263 -6.02 25.94 -25.37
CA GLU A 263 -7.19 25.08 -25.53
C GLU A 263 -7.12 23.91 -24.54
N SER A 264 -5.95 23.28 -24.42
CA SER A 264 -5.66 22.22 -23.43
C SER A 264 -5.86 22.67 -21.98
N LEU A 265 -5.45 23.90 -21.62
CA LEU A 265 -5.65 24.44 -20.27
C LEU A 265 -7.12 24.81 -20.01
N ASN A 266 -7.79 25.44 -20.97
CA ASN A 266 -9.23 25.75 -20.87
C ASN A 266 -10.08 24.47 -20.79
N PHE A 267 -9.65 23.38 -21.42
CA PHE A 267 -10.29 22.07 -21.30
C PHE A 267 -10.18 21.52 -19.87
N LEU A 268 -8.99 21.53 -19.24
CA LEU A 268 -8.82 21.08 -17.85
C LEU A 268 -9.62 21.95 -16.85
N ASP A 269 -9.65 23.26 -17.04
CA ASP A 269 -10.49 24.19 -16.26
C ASP A 269 -11.99 23.92 -16.44
N LYS A 270 -12.45 23.66 -17.68
CA LYS A 270 -13.82 23.20 -17.96
C LYS A 270 -14.15 21.91 -17.19
N LEU A 271 -13.33 20.86 -17.28
CA LEU A 271 -13.58 19.60 -16.56
C LEU A 271 -13.66 19.84 -15.04
N THR A 272 -12.77 20.68 -14.51
CA THR A 272 -12.74 21.03 -13.08
C THR A 272 -14.02 21.77 -12.65
N ARG A 273 -14.52 22.70 -13.48
CA ARG A 273 -15.78 23.43 -13.24
C ARG A 273 -17.03 22.56 -13.39
N GLU A 274 -16.98 21.57 -14.28
CA GLU A 274 -18.03 20.55 -14.44
C GLU A 274 -18.01 19.51 -13.31
N GLY A 275 -17.02 19.57 -12.40
CA GLY A 275 -16.94 18.75 -11.19
C GLY A 275 -16.26 17.39 -11.39
N LEU A 276 -15.59 17.17 -12.52
CA LEU A 276 -14.84 15.93 -12.76
C LEU A 276 -13.62 15.83 -11.84
N ASN A 277 -13.40 14.62 -11.32
CA ASN A 277 -12.24 14.34 -10.49
C ASN A 277 -10.97 14.25 -11.35
N ILE A 278 -10.08 15.24 -11.23
CA ILE A 278 -8.89 15.34 -12.10
C ILE A 278 -7.88 14.22 -11.85
N SER A 279 -7.77 13.71 -10.61
CA SER A 279 -6.95 12.52 -10.30
C SER A 279 -7.48 11.27 -11.01
N TYR A 280 -8.81 11.17 -11.17
CA TYR A 280 -9.44 10.10 -11.91
C TYR A 280 -9.23 10.26 -13.42
N PHE A 281 -9.46 11.47 -13.97
CA PHE A 281 -9.21 11.79 -15.38
C PHE A 281 -7.74 11.53 -15.79
N SER A 282 -6.77 11.85 -14.93
CA SER A 282 -5.34 11.56 -15.10
C SER A 282 -5.07 10.06 -15.26
N HIS A 283 -5.64 9.22 -14.40
CA HIS A 283 -5.48 7.76 -14.49
C HIS A 283 -6.13 7.19 -15.76
N GLU A 284 -7.26 7.74 -16.21
CA GLU A 284 -7.87 7.35 -17.48
C GLU A 284 -7.05 7.81 -18.70
N PHE A 285 -6.44 8.99 -18.63
CA PHE A 285 -5.51 9.50 -19.65
C PHE A 285 -4.27 8.60 -19.77
N LEU A 286 -3.76 8.05 -18.66
CA LEU A 286 -2.69 7.05 -18.66
C LEU A 286 -3.07 5.74 -19.38
N GLU A 287 -4.24 5.18 -19.10
CA GLU A 287 -4.71 3.98 -19.81
C GLU A 287 -4.95 4.28 -21.30
N PHE A 288 -5.47 5.46 -21.63
CA PHE A 288 -5.64 5.89 -23.01
C PHE A 288 -4.30 6.02 -23.74
N LEU A 289 -3.29 6.69 -23.16
CA LEU A 289 -1.94 6.80 -23.72
C LEU A 289 -1.25 5.45 -23.85
N ARG A 290 -1.46 4.53 -22.90
CA ARG A 290 -0.98 3.14 -22.98
C ARG A 290 -1.59 2.42 -24.20
N VAL A 291 -2.89 2.57 -24.45
CA VAL A 291 -3.53 1.97 -25.64
C VAL A 291 -3.15 2.71 -26.93
N LEU A 292 -2.90 4.01 -26.89
CA LEU A 292 -2.34 4.77 -28.01
C LEU A 292 -0.97 4.19 -28.42
N MET A 293 -0.06 4.01 -27.47
CA MET A 293 1.26 3.38 -27.65
C MET A 293 1.17 1.93 -28.18
N ILE A 294 0.17 1.15 -27.74
CA ILE A 294 -0.07 -0.19 -28.30
C ILE A 294 -0.56 -0.05 -29.76
N SER A 295 -1.50 0.85 -30.03
CA SER A 295 -2.12 1.03 -31.34
C SER A 295 -1.19 1.57 -32.43
N SER A 296 -0.11 2.27 -32.06
CA SER A 296 0.94 2.69 -33.01
C SER A 296 1.81 1.51 -33.49
N VAL A 297 1.80 0.37 -32.78
CA VAL A 297 2.54 -0.85 -33.14
C VAL A 297 1.59 -1.94 -33.67
N ASP A 298 0.49 -2.22 -32.97
CA ASP A 298 -0.55 -3.17 -33.37
C ASP A 298 -1.95 -2.70 -32.94
N MET A 299 -2.72 -2.23 -33.91
CA MET A 299 -4.12 -1.82 -33.76
C MET A 299 -5.05 -2.97 -33.32
N ILE A 300 -4.76 -4.22 -33.70
CA ILE A 300 -5.59 -5.40 -33.36
C ILE A 300 -5.42 -5.77 -31.88
N LEU A 301 -4.24 -5.50 -31.30
CA LEU A 301 -4.01 -5.63 -29.87
C LEU A 301 -4.70 -4.51 -29.08
N ALA A 302 -4.67 -3.26 -29.58
CA ALA A 302 -5.37 -2.13 -28.96
C ALA A 302 -6.90 -2.29 -28.90
N GLU A 303 -7.50 -2.90 -29.93
CA GLU A 303 -8.94 -3.24 -29.97
C GLU A 303 -9.38 -4.27 -28.91
N GLN A 304 -8.45 -4.96 -28.26
CA GLN A 304 -8.77 -5.88 -27.16
C GLN A 304 -8.77 -5.17 -25.79
N GLU A 305 -8.01 -4.09 -25.65
CA GLU A 305 -7.84 -3.34 -24.40
C GLU A 305 -8.98 -2.32 -24.17
N LEU A 306 -9.38 -1.56 -25.20
CA LEU A 306 -10.52 -0.63 -25.15
C LEU A 306 -11.66 -1.08 -26.08
N ASP A 307 -12.89 -0.65 -25.78
CA ASP A 307 -14.06 -0.90 -26.64
C ASP A 307 -14.20 0.25 -27.66
N ILE A 308 -13.35 0.23 -28.69
CA ILE A 308 -13.15 1.36 -29.60
C ILE A 308 -14.12 1.27 -30.80
N ASN A 309 -14.95 2.29 -30.99
CA ASN A 309 -15.85 2.38 -32.14
C ASN A 309 -15.09 2.80 -33.43
N LYS A 310 -15.73 2.69 -34.60
CA LYS A 310 -15.08 2.96 -35.90
C LYS A 310 -14.59 4.40 -36.10
N GLU A 311 -15.20 5.36 -35.44
CA GLU A 311 -14.90 6.79 -35.53
C GLU A 311 -13.75 7.15 -34.58
N GLN A 312 -13.84 6.74 -33.32
CA GLN A 312 -12.75 6.80 -32.34
C GLN A 312 -11.47 6.13 -32.87
N LYS A 313 -11.60 4.95 -33.52
CA LYS A 313 -10.47 4.27 -34.18
C LYS A 313 -9.80 5.14 -35.26
N GLN A 314 -10.59 5.87 -36.05
CA GLN A 314 -10.04 6.77 -37.06
C GLN A 314 -9.33 7.97 -36.43
N GLN A 315 -9.82 8.50 -35.30
CA GLN A 315 -9.14 9.55 -34.54
C GLN A 315 -7.82 9.04 -33.95
N ILE A 316 -7.78 7.85 -33.34
CA ILE A 316 -6.55 7.20 -32.84
C ILE A 316 -5.52 7.04 -33.98
N ILE A 317 -5.94 6.57 -35.16
CA ILE A 317 -5.09 6.49 -36.35
C ILE A 317 -4.59 7.90 -36.77
N ASN A 318 -5.43 8.92 -36.71
CA ASN A 318 -5.02 10.30 -37.03
C ASN A 318 -3.99 10.85 -36.03
N ILE A 319 -4.10 10.53 -34.74
CA ILE A 319 -3.12 10.91 -33.69
C ILE A 319 -1.79 10.17 -33.92
N ASN A 320 -1.82 8.86 -34.17
CA ASN A 320 -0.62 8.05 -34.47
C ASN A 320 0.10 8.49 -35.76
N ASN A 321 -0.61 9.12 -36.70
CA ASN A 321 0.00 9.73 -37.89
C ASN A 321 0.62 11.12 -37.63
N LYS A 322 0.31 11.78 -36.50
CA LYS A 322 0.84 13.09 -36.10
C LYS A 322 1.97 12.99 -35.07
N LEU A 323 1.94 12.01 -34.16
CA LEU A 323 2.97 11.77 -33.14
C LEU A 323 3.89 10.62 -33.55
N SER A 324 5.20 10.78 -33.42
CA SER A 324 6.11 9.64 -33.50
C SER A 324 5.98 8.73 -32.26
N GLU A 325 6.34 7.44 -32.39
CA GLU A 325 6.45 6.52 -31.25
C GLU A 325 7.28 7.13 -30.09
N THR A 326 8.36 7.83 -30.42
CA THR A 326 9.24 8.49 -29.44
C THR A 326 8.61 9.70 -28.75
N GLU A 327 7.52 10.24 -29.29
CA GLU A 327 6.74 11.32 -28.70
C GLU A 327 5.60 10.75 -27.84
N ILE A 328 4.93 9.69 -28.30
CA ILE A 328 3.95 8.95 -27.50
C ILE A 328 4.58 8.45 -26.19
N ILE A 329 5.79 7.87 -26.25
CA ILE A 329 6.54 7.43 -25.06
C ILE A 329 6.87 8.62 -24.14
N LYS A 330 7.39 9.74 -24.67
CA LYS A 330 7.71 10.93 -23.85
C LYS A 330 6.47 11.55 -23.18
N LEU A 331 5.32 11.53 -23.86
CA LEU A 331 4.05 11.99 -23.32
C LEU A 331 3.55 11.06 -22.20
N LEU A 332 3.70 9.74 -22.39
CA LEU A 332 3.37 8.73 -21.38
C LEU A 332 4.29 8.84 -20.15
N ASP A 333 5.60 8.96 -20.32
CA ASP A 333 6.56 9.18 -19.22
C ASP A 333 6.22 10.45 -18.42
N LEU A 334 5.91 11.54 -19.11
CA LEU A 334 5.49 12.80 -18.49
C LEU A 334 4.15 12.65 -17.76
N ALA A 335 3.18 11.94 -18.33
CA ALA A 335 1.90 11.65 -17.67
C ALA A 335 2.08 10.79 -16.41
N ILE A 336 2.91 9.74 -16.46
CA ILE A 336 3.18 8.84 -15.32
C ILE A 336 3.79 9.64 -14.17
N LYS A 337 4.76 10.52 -14.48
CA LYS A 337 5.35 11.44 -13.51
C LYS A 337 4.26 12.31 -12.87
N ARG A 338 3.44 12.99 -13.67
CA ARG A 338 2.47 13.97 -13.17
C ARG A 338 1.32 13.32 -12.40
N ASP A 339 0.82 12.15 -12.79
CA ASP A 339 -0.19 11.41 -12.00
C ASP A 339 0.29 11.10 -10.57
N SER A 340 1.57 10.71 -10.43
CA SER A 340 2.17 10.44 -9.12
C SER A 340 2.24 11.69 -8.23
N GLU A 341 2.34 12.88 -8.82
CA GLU A 341 2.36 14.16 -8.12
C GLU A 341 0.95 14.61 -7.68
N ILE A 342 -0.11 14.30 -8.44
CA ILE A 342 -1.50 14.73 -8.15
C ILE A 342 -1.94 14.34 -6.74
N LYS A 343 -1.62 13.10 -6.32
CA LYS A 343 -2.03 12.54 -5.01
C LYS A 343 -1.47 13.32 -3.81
N ASN A 344 -0.38 14.07 -4.02
CA ASN A 344 0.29 14.89 -3.01
C ASN A 344 0.15 16.40 -3.26
N SER A 345 -0.55 16.81 -4.32
CA SER A 345 -0.71 18.21 -4.71
C SER A 345 -1.80 18.90 -3.89
N VAL A 346 -1.54 20.14 -3.47
CA VAL A 346 -2.54 21.03 -2.85
C VAL A 346 -3.64 21.43 -3.87
N LEU A 347 -3.31 21.39 -5.17
CA LEU A 347 -4.23 21.65 -6.29
C LEU A 347 -4.17 20.45 -7.26
N PRO A 348 -5.16 19.53 -7.24
CA PRO A 348 -5.11 18.30 -8.03
C PRO A 348 -4.95 18.49 -9.55
N GLN A 349 -5.38 19.63 -10.10
CA GLN A 349 -5.23 19.96 -11.52
C GLN A 349 -3.82 20.42 -11.92
N LEU A 350 -3.04 20.97 -10.97
CA LEU A 350 -1.76 21.62 -11.27
C LEU A 350 -0.75 20.70 -11.98
N PRO A 351 -0.59 19.40 -11.64
CA PRO A 351 0.34 18.54 -12.38
C PRO A 351 -0.06 18.27 -13.84
N LEU A 352 -1.36 18.27 -14.18
CA LEU A 352 -1.80 18.18 -15.58
C LEU A 352 -1.69 19.53 -16.31
N GLU A 353 -1.91 20.65 -15.63
CA GLU A 353 -1.59 21.98 -16.17
C GLU A 353 -0.08 22.09 -16.49
N MET A 354 0.78 21.58 -15.61
CA MET A 354 2.23 21.46 -15.84
C MET A 354 2.55 20.51 -17.01
N LEU A 355 1.85 19.37 -17.14
CA LEU A 355 1.99 18.48 -18.31
C LEU A 355 1.73 19.22 -19.61
N VAL A 356 0.61 19.95 -19.69
CA VAL A 356 0.23 20.74 -20.87
C VAL A 356 1.31 21.78 -21.21
N VAL A 357 1.77 22.55 -20.21
CA VAL A 357 2.82 23.56 -20.41
C VAL A 357 4.14 22.94 -20.87
N GLU A 358 4.59 21.87 -20.22
CA GLU A 358 5.87 21.21 -20.55
C GLU A 358 5.83 20.46 -21.90
N TRP A 359 4.68 19.92 -22.29
CA TRP A 359 4.49 19.22 -23.56
C TRP A 359 4.33 20.15 -24.76
N CYS A 360 3.64 21.29 -24.59
CA CYS A 360 3.42 22.25 -25.66
C CYS A 360 4.61 23.21 -25.88
N ASN A 361 5.45 23.44 -24.87
CA ASN A 361 6.57 24.37 -24.94
C ASN A 361 7.73 23.85 -25.81
N LYS A 362 7.92 24.46 -26.98
CA LYS A 362 8.92 24.08 -28.00
C LYS A 362 10.38 24.25 -27.57
N ASN A 363 10.67 24.98 -26.49
CA ASN A 363 12.04 25.39 -26.14
C ASN A 363 12.91 24.27 -25.51
N ASN A 364 12.33 23.15 -25.06
CA ASN A 364 13.12 22.06 -24.45
C ASN A 364 14.04 21.31 -25.44
N GLN A 365 13.96 21.57 -26.75
CA GLN A 365 14.96 21.10 -27.73
C GLN A 365 16.22 21.99 -27.80
N ILE A 366 16.24 23.15 -27.14
CA ILE A 366 17.39 24.09 -27.19
C ILE A 366 18.37 23.81 -26.04
N ASN A 367 17.87 23.57 -24.83
CA ASN A 367 18.73 23.43 -23.63
C ASN A 367 19.66 22.20 -23.68
N THR A 368 19.24 21.11 -24.33
CA THR A 368 20.09 19.92 -24.53
C THR A 368 21.36 20.20 -25.35
N ASN A 369 21.41 21.28 -26.13
CA ASN A 369 22.61 21.73 -26.83
C ASN A 369 23.51 22.66 -25.99
N ILE A 370 23.04 23.17 -24.85
CA ILE A 370 23.83 24.03 -23.96
C ILE A 370 24.64 23.16 -22.99
N GLU A 371 24.01 22.16 -22.36
CA GLU A 371 24.68 21.20 -21.48
C GLU A 371 25.77 20.39 -22.22
N ASN A 372 25.50 19.99 -23.47
CA ASN A 372 26.45 19.28 -24.34
C ASN A 372 27.65 20.12 -24.83
N ASN A 373 27.67 21.43 -24.58
CA ASN A 373 28.81 22.30 -24.84
C ASN A 373 29.59 22.63 -23.56
N LEU A 374 28.90 22.83 -22.42
CA LEU A 374 29.56 23.06 -21.13
C LEU A 374 30.45 21.88 -20.69
N GLN A 375 30.11 20.64 -21.05
CA GLN A 375 30.92 19.46 -20.73
C GLN A 375 32.19 19.27 -21.59
N LYS A 376 32.52 20.20 -22.51
CA LYS A 376 33.64 20.02 -23.46
C LYS A 376 34.88 20.88 -23.24
N GLU A 377 34.83 21.90 -22.39
CA GLU A 377 35.97 22.81 -22.20
C GLU A 377 36.94 22.39 -21.06
N ASP A 378 36.47 21.68 -20.04
CA ASP A 378 37.23 21.36 -18.82
C ASP A 378 38.32 20.26 -18.93
N THR A 379 38.56 19.70 -20.13
CA THR A 379 39.50 18.57 -20.30
C THR A 379 40.87 18.92 -20.89
N ASN A 380 41.19 20.20 -21.10
CA ASN A 380 42.48 20.60 -21.71
C ASN A 380 43.11 21.90 -21.17
N LYS A 381 43.82 21.82 -20.02
CA LYS A 381 45.09 22.55 -19.78
C LYS A 381 45.87 22.12 -18.52
N ILE A 382 46.78 21.16 -18.74
CA ILE A 382 48.22 21.16 -18.37
C ILE A 382 48.63 21.73 -16.98
N VAL A 383 49.32 20.88 -16.22
CA VAL A 383 50.07 21.16 -14.98
C VAL A 383 51.38 21.90 -15.25
N HIS A 384 51.74 22.93 -14.46
CA HIS A 384 53.03 23.01 -13.71
C HIS A 384 53.13 24.24 -12.78
N GLU A 385 54.19 24.21 -11.95
CA GLU A 385 54.57 25.07 -10.82
C GLU A 385 54.81 26.57 -11.20
N THR A 386 54.93 27.56 -10.30
CA THR A 386 55.79 27.59 -9.09
C THR A 386 55.39 28.71 -8.10
N LYS A 387 55.92 28.64 -6.86
CA LYS A 387 55.79 29.62 -5.77
C LYS A 387 56.50 30.96 -6.05
N VAL A 388 56.05 32.04 -5.39
CA VAL A 388 56.82 32.99 -4.52
C VAL A 388 56.19 34.40 -4.49
N GLU A 389 55.43 34.67 -3.42
CA GLU A 389 55.62 35.78 -2.47
C GLU A 389 56.06 37.18 -2.98
N LYS A 390 55.22 38.22 -2.80
CA LYS A 390 55.44 39.34 -1.81
C LYS A 390 54.44 40.52 -1.89
N LYS A 391 54.24 41.15 -0.72
CA LYS A 391 53.89 42.58 -0.44
C LYS A 391 52.49 43.14 -0.76
N ASN A 392 51.70 43.22 0.32
CA ASN A 392 50.94 44.43 0.73
C ASN A 392 51.94 45.52 1.26
N PRO A 393 51.58 46.76 1.72
CA PRO A 393 50.26 47.19 2.22
C PRO A 393 49.79 48.64 1.87
N ASN A 394 48.59 48.96 2.40
CA ASN A 394 48.05 50.28 2.78
C ASN A 394 47.68 51.33 1.72
N ILE A 395 46.42 51.78 1.79
CA ILE A 395 46.05 53.13 2.27
C ILE A 395 44.79 52.99 3.14
N VAL A 396 44.61 53.91 4.11
CA VAL A 396 43.50 53.93 5.08
C VAL A 396 42.60 55.13 4.83
N GLN A 397 41.28 54.99 4.98
CA GLN A 397 40.42 56.08 5.48
C GLN A 397 39.13 55.56 6.13
N GLU A 398 38.66 56.29 7.14
CA GLU A 398 37.49 55.97 7.97
C GLU A 398 36.24 56.75 7.52
N THR A 399 35.05 56.26 7.86
CA THR A 399 34.03 57.09 8.54
C THR A 399 32.96 56.22 9.23
N LYS A 400 32.18 56.81 10.15
CA LYS A 400 31.24 56.12 11.06
C LYS A 400 29.80 56.62 10.90
N ALA A 401 28.83 55.73 11.10
CA ALA A 401 27.56 55.97 11.81
C ALA A 401 26.93 54.57 12.08
N GLU A 402 26.90 54.02 13.28
CA GLU A 402 26.13 54.36 14.51
C GLU A 402 24.74 53.70 14.61
N LYS A 403 24.39 53.29 15.84
CA LYS A 403 23.16 52.55 16.20
C LYS A 403 22.16 53.48 16.88
N ILE A 404 20.86 53.21 16.74
CA ILE A 404 19.82 53.65 17.68
C ILE A 404 18.96 52.43 18.08
N SER A 405 18.44 52.43 19.31
CA SER A 405 17.60 51.40 19.92
C SER A 405 16.43 52.05 20.66
N GLU A 406 15.35 51.29 20.91
CA GLU A 406 14.23 51.61 21.82
C GLU A 406 13.31 52.80 21.40
N LYS A 407 12.03 52.89 21.82
CA LYS A 407 11.38 52.33 23.02
C LYS A 407 9.84 52.10 22.90
N THR A 408 9.32 51.39 23.89
CA THR A 408 7.95 50.89 24.16
C THR A 408 6.80 51.93 24.26
N LYS A 409 5.55 51.44 24.21
CA LYS A 409 4.48 51.77 25.21
C LYS A 409 3.28 50.79 25.21
N GLU A 410 2.69 50.59 26.38
CA GLU A 410 1.48 49.77 26.69
C GLU A 410 0.34 50.67 27.23
N VAL A 411 -0.50 50.16 28.17
CA VAL A 411 -1.51 50.85 29.06
C VAL A 411 -2.93 50.98 28.46
N GLN A 412 -4.07 50.60 29.08
CA GLN A 412 -4.49 49.88 30.33
C GLN A 412 -6.00 49.43 30.16
N ASN A 413 -6.84 48.88 31.08
CA ASN A 413 -6.82 48.66 32.54
C ASN A 413 -7.77 47.50 33.00
N ASP A 414 -7.79 47.23 34.32
CA ASP A 414 -8.72 46.38 35.14
C ASP A 414 -9.84 47.25 35.83
N PRO A 415 -10.82 46.79 36.70
CA PRO A 415 -10.74 45.68 37.71
C PRO A 415 -12.02 44.88 38.19
N ILE A 416 -11.78 43.68 38.79
CA ILE A 416 -12.15 43.11 40.15
C ILE A 416 -13.57 43.45 40.75
N VAL A 417 -14.42 42.56 41.35
CA VAL A 417 -14.26 41.57 42.48
C VAL A 417 -15.01 40.20 42.22
N GLU A 418 -15.62 39.35 43.09
CA GLU A 418 -16.12 39.36 44.51
C GLU A 418 -16.16 37.95 45.21
N GLU A 419 -17.20 37.58 46.01
CA GLU A 419 -17.27 36.51 47.05
C GLU A 419 -18.46 35.50 46.89
N ALA A 420 -18.63 34.34 47.59
CA ALA A 420 -17.76 33.39 48.33
C ALA A 420 -18.58 32.13 48.84
N LYS A 421 -17.90 31.14 49.46
CA LYS A 421 -18.39 29.93 50.22
C LYS A 421 -18.88 28.71 49.40
N ALA A 422 -18.76 27.44 49.84
CA ALA A 422 -17.88 26.72 50.81
C ALA A 422 -18.10 25.20 50.57
N GLU A 423 -17.11 24.42 50.13
CA GLU A 423 -16.13 23.64 50.94
C GLU A 423 -16.65 22.41 51.73
N ASP A 424 -16.08 21.24 51.44
CA ASP A 424 -15.59 20.28 52.45
C ASP A 424 -14.57 19.28 51.84
N LYS A 425 -13.30 19.30 52.32
CA LYS A 425 -12.21 18.29 52.11
C LYS A 425 -11.66 18.08 50.67
N VAL A 426 -10.36 17.83 50.42
CA VAL A 426 -9.14 17.66 51.27
C VAL A 426 -7.99 18.50 50.67
N HIS A 427 -7.12 19.08 51.50
CA HIS A 427 -5.87 19.72 51.03
C HIS A 427 -4.84 18.71 50.49
N ILE A 428 -4.29 19.00 49.32
CA ILE A 428 -2.88 18.76 48.99
C ILE A 428 -2.29 20.10 48.54
N THR A 429 -1.17 20.51 49.14
CA THR A 429 -0.52 21.79 48.86
C THR A 429 0.18 21.80 47.50
N THR A 430 -0.30 22.62 46.57
CA THR A 430 0.36 22.89 45.29
C THR A 430 1.61 23.76 45.49
N SER A 431 2.80 23.18 45.29
CA SER A 431 4.03 23.94 45.18
C SER A 431 4.13 24.61 43.81
N THR A 432 4.17 25.94 43.76
CA THR A 432 4.49 26.70 42.55
C THR A 432 5.99 26.62 42.25
N GLY A 433 6.43 25.48 41.71
CA GLY A 433 7.78 25.30 41.17
C GLY A 433 7.74 25.35 39.65
N GLU A 434 8.63 26.15 39.06
CA GLU A 434 8.92 26.08 37.62
C GLU A 434 9.68 24.77 37.33
N ILE A 435 9.37 24.10 36.22
CA ILE A 435 10.04 22.84 35.86
C ILE A 435 11.47 23.16 35.39
N ASN A 436 12.46 22.67 36.13
CA ASN A 436 13.87 22.82 35.78
C ASN A 436 14.37 21.62 34.93
N LEU A 437 15.36 21.84 34.06
CA LEU A 437 15.94 20.82 33.17
C LEU A 437 16.30 19.54 33.94
N THR A 438 17.00 19.72 35.06
CA THR A 438 17.46 18.63 35.93
C THR A 438 16.32 17.82 36.56
N GLN A 439 15.12 18.37 36.71
CA GLN A 439 13.96 17.60 37.18
C GLN A 439 13.44 16.67 36.07
N VAL A 440 13.40 17.14 34.83
CA VAL A 440 13.00 16.33 33.67
C VAL A 440 14.04 15.24 33.39
N GLU A 441 15.33 15.57 33.40
CA GLU A 441 16.42 14.61 33.16
C GLU A 441 16.42 13.44 34.16
N ASN A 442 16.24 13.72 35.46
CA ASN A 442 16.15 12.68 36.49
C ASN A 442 14.98 11.72 36.24
N VAL A 443 13.83 12.24 35.81
CA VAL A 443 12.57 11.51 35.65
C VAL A 443 12.42 10.89 34.25
N TRP A 444 13.21 11.33 33.26
CA TRP A 444 13.24 10.80 31.90
C TRP A 444 13.43 9.27 31.84
N SER A 445 14.29 8.73 32.71
CA SER A 445 14.55 7.29 32.78
C SER A 445 13.35 6.45 33.27
N GLU A 446 12.42 7.06 34.01
CA GLU A 446 11.17 6.44 34.48
C GLU A 446 10.05 6.63 33.46
N PHE A 447 9.95 7.84 32.88
CA PHE A 447 9.06 8.18 31.77
C PHE A 447 9.19 7.21 30.58
N ILE A 448 10.43 6.97 30.12
CA ILE A 448 10.71 6.03 29.02
C ILE A 448 10.29 4.59 29.38
N LYS A 449 10.55 4.12 30.62
CA LYS A 449 10.16 2.78 31.06
C LYS A 449 8.64 2.60 31.13
N LYS A 450 7.91 3.62 31.60
CA LYS A 450 6.44 3.56 31.65
C LYS A 450 5.86 3.44 30.24
N ILE A 451 6.35 4.26 29.30
CA ILE A 451 5.95 4.19 27.89
C ILE A 451 6.39 2.88 27.22
N GLU A 452 7.54 2.32 27.59
CA GLU A 452 8.00 1.01 27.09
C GLU A 452 7.06 -0.14 27.49
N SER A 453 6.38 -0.04 28.64
CA SER A 453 5.35 -1.02 29.06
C SER A 453 3.99 -0.84 28.36
N GLU A 454 3.67 0.37 27.87
CA GLU A 454 2.35 0.69 27.29
C GLU A 454 2.35 0.85 25.76
N ALA A 455 3.49 1.20 25.15
CA ALA A 455 3.65 1.47 23.73
C ALA A 455 5.15 1.40 23.31
N PRO A 456 5.72 0.20 23.10
CA PRO A 456 7.14 0.03 22.73
C PRO A 456 7.58 0.84 21.51
N SER A 457 6.72 1.00 20.50
CA SER A 457 7.02 1.78 19.28
C SER A 457 6.96 3.31 19.46
N LEU A 458 6.63 3.80 20.66
CA LEU A 458 6.77 5.19 21.08
C LEU A 458 7.98 5.39 22.00
N SER A 459 8.29 4.42 22.87
CA SER A 459 9.49 4.51 23.71
C SER A 459 10.77 4.59 22.87
N PHE A 460 10.80 3.89 21.72
CA PHE A 460 11.90 3.99 20.76
C PHE A 460 12.08 5.40 20.18
N VAL A 461 11.00 6.02 19.66
CA VAL A 461 11.05 7.37 19.08
C VAL A 461 11.49 8.40 20.13
N LEU A 462 11.05 8.24 21.38
CA LEU A 462 11.43 9.12 22.47
C LEU A 462 12.87 8.89 22.95
N LYS A 463 13.41 7.66 22.91
CA LYS A 463 14.84 7.38 23.14
C LYS A 463 15.76 8.08 22.12
N MET A 464 15.28 8.35 20.91
CA MET A 464 15.99 9.16 19.89
C MET A 464 15.77 10.68 20.05
N SER A 465 14.79 11.10 20.86
CA SER A 465 14.51 12.53 21.09
C SER A 465 15.43 13.11 22.18
N LYS A 466 15.73 14.40 22.08
CA LYS A 466 16.57 15.15 23.02
C LYS A 466 15.77 16.29 23.66
N ILE A 467 15.98 16.54 24.94
CA ILE A 467 15.40 17.70 25.64
C ILE A 467 16.17 18.93 25.13
N SER A 468 15.50 19.80 24.37
CA SER A 468 16.13 20.96 23.73
C SER A 468 16.01 22.23 24.57
N GLU A 469 14.86 22.43 25.22
CA GLU A 469 14.58 23.61 26.04
C GLU A 469 13.37 23.33 26.95
N ILE A 470 13.20 24.11 28.03
CA ILE A 470 11.97 24.13 28.82
C ILE A 470 11.51 25.58 28.96
N LYS A 471 10.26 25.85 28.58
CA LYS A 471 9.63 27.18 28.69
C LYS A 471 8.48 27.13 29.70
N LYS A 472 8.72 27.59 30.93
CA LYS A 472 7.80 27.54 32.09
C LYS A 472 7.41 26.10 32.48
N ASN A 473 6.40 25.55 31.79
CA ASN A 473 5.88 24.19 31.94
C ASN A 473 5.77 23.42 30.60
N THR A 474 6.26 24.00 29.50
CA THR A 474 6.35 23.32 28.20
C THR A 474 7.75 22.75 28.02
N ILE A 475 7.87 21.43 27.89
CA ILE A 475 9.13 20.76 27.53
C ILE A 475 9.20 20.71 26.00
N ILE A 476 10.30 21.21 25.43
CA ILE A 476 10.55 21.20 24.00
C ILE A 476 11.50 20.05 23.67
N LEU A 477 10.99 19.05 22.97
CA LEU A 477 11.75 17.87 22.54
C LEU A 477 12.17 18.05 21.07
N SER A 478 13.48 17.95 20.80
CA SER A 478 14.00 17.89 19.44
C SER A 478 14.06 16.44 18.95
N VAL A 479 13.65 16.24 17.70
CA VAL A 479 13.75 14.97 16.98
C VAL A 479 14.55 15.14 15.69
N GLU A 480 15.07 14.02 15.18
CA GLU A 480 15.99 13.98 14.05
C GLU A 480 15.29 13.79 12.70
N TYR A 481 13.99 13.45 12.69
CA TYR A 481 13.18 13.22 11.49
C TYR A 481 11.77 13.83 11.61
N SER A 482 11.23 14.32 10.49
CA SER A 482 9.89 14.93 10.42
C SER A 482 8.76 13.96 10.79
N PHE A 483 8.79 12.72 10.29
CA PHE A 483 7.76 11.71 10.60
C PHE A 483 7.73 11.31 12.09
N HIS A 484 8.84 11.44 12.82
CA HIS A 484 8.87 11.29 14.28
C HIS A 484 8.10 12.42 14.97
N LYS A 485 8.26 13.66 14.50
CA LYS A 485 7.54 14.84 15.01
C LYS A 485 6.04 14.71 14.73
N GLU A 486 5.65 14.32 13.51
CA GLU A 486 4.24 14.10 13.14
C GLU A 486 3.58 13.05 14.05
N LYS A 487 4.23 11.89 14.24
CA LYS A 487 3.74 10.82 15.12
C LYS A 487 3.62 11.26 16.59
N LEU A 488 4.51 12.10 17.08
CA LEU A 488 4.45 12.63 18.46
C LEU A 488 3.47 13.81 18.62
N GLN A 489 3.14 14.51 17.54
CA GLN A 489 2.16 15.61 17.51
C GLN A 489 0.71 15.14 17.36
N GLU A 490 0.46 13.84 17.08
CA GLU A 490 -0.90 13.27 17.11
C GLU A 490 -1.56 13.54 18.47
N ILE A 491 -2.79 14.07 18.45
CA ILE A 491 -3.48 14.60 19.65
C ILE A 491 -3.57 13.55 20.77
N THR A 492 -3.89 12.30 20.41
CA THR A 492 -3.99 11.14 21.31
C THR A 492 -2.66 10.83 22.01
N ILE A 493 -1.57 10.79 21.24
CA ILE A 493 -0.22 10.49 21.70
C ILE A 493 0.30 11.65 22.55
N LYS A 494 0.21 12.88 22.05
CA LYS A 494 0.64 14.09 22.79
C LYS A 494 -0.05 14.18 24.16
N GLN A 495 -1.38 14.05 24.22
CA GLN A 495 -2.12 14.10 25.49
C GLN A 495 -1.70 12.99 26.46
N LYS A 496 -1.43 11.77 25.95
CA LYS A 496 -0.94 10.67 26.78
C LYS A 496 0.45 10.96 27.37
N LEU A 497 1.37 11.50 26.56
CA LEU A 497 2.72 11.87 27.01
C LEU A 497 2.69 13.05 28.01
N GLU A 498 1.86 14.06 27.77
CA GLU A 498 1.62 15.19 28.70
C GLU A 498 1.02 14.72 30.03
N SER A 499 0.11 13.74 30.00
CA SER A 499 -0.46 13.12 31.20
C SER A 499 0.60 12.40 32.03
N ILE A 500 1.46 11.59 31.41
CA ILE A 500 2.53 10.85 32.11
C ILE A 500 3.54 11.82 32.74
N PHE A 501 3.95 12.88 32.03
CA PHE A 501 4.79 13.91 32.63
C PHE A 501 4.10 14.65 33.78
N THR A 502 2.81 14.94 33.66
CA THR A 502 2.04 15.62 34.72
C THR A 502 1.92 14.75 35.98
N GLU A 503 1.77 13.44 35.84
CA GLU A 503 1.78 12.48 36.95
C GLU A 503 3.16 12.42 37.63
N LEU A 504 4.24 12.29 36.85
CA LEU A 504 5.59 12.10 37.35
C LEU A 504 6.19 13.39 37.97
N LEU A 505 6.00 14.55 37.33
CA LEU A 505 6.48 15.85 37.80
C LEU A 505 5.51 16.56 38.76
N LYS A 506 4.29 16.03 38.93
CA LYS A 506 3.20 16.58 39.76
C LYS A 506 2.81 18.02 39.42
N THR A 507 3.12 18.45 38.20
CA THR A 507 2.91 19.80 37.66
C THR A 507 2.37 19.68 36.24
N LYS A 508 1.36 20.49 35.87
CA LYS A 508 0.65 20.37 34.59
C LYS A 508 1.59 20.70 33.43
N THR A 509 2.13 19.67 32.79
CA THR A 509 3.20 19.78 31.79
C THR A 509 2.61 19.76 30.39
N SER A 510 3.19 20.53 29.46
CA SER A 510 2.87 20.46 28.02
C SER A 510 4.11 20.07 27.20
N LEU A 511 3.90 19.52 26.01
CA LEU A 511 4.97 19.09 25.11
C LEU A 511 4.93 19.82 23.77
N GLU A 512 6.09 20.30 23.32
CA GLU A 512 6.32 20.77 21.95
C GLU A 512 7.42 19.95 21.28
N PHE A 513 7.25 19.70 19.98
CA PHE A 513 8.16 18.85 19.20
C PHE A 513 8.72 19.64 18.02
N ILE A 514 10.05 19.76 17.97
CA ILE A 514 10.78 20.49 16.93
C ILE A 514 11.71 19.56 16.16
N GLU A 515 11.99 19.89 14.91
CA GLU A 515 13.07 19.25 14.16
C GLU A 515 14.41 19.92 14.50
N THR A 516 15.48 19.12 14.53
CA THR A 516 16.82 19.61 14.88
C THR A 516 17.42 20.37 13.69
N PRO A 517 17.75 21.68 13.80
CA PRO A 517 18.15 22.47 12.64
C PRO A 517 19.57 22.17 12.14
N ASN A 518 19.67 21.89 10.84
CA ASN A 518 20.87 21.68 10.02
C ASN A 518 21.74 20.44 10.31
N GLY A 519 21.75 19.53 9.33
CA GLY A 519 22.76 18.47 9.23
C GLY A 519 22.44 17.44 8.14
N GLN A 520 22.62 17.78 6.86
CA GLN A 520 22.70 16.76 5.80
C GLN A 520 23.97 15.92 5.98
N LYS A 521 23.88 14.89 6.84
CA LYS A 521 24.86 13.80 6.88
C LYS A 521 24.38 12.68 5.96
N GLN A 522 25.30 12.16 5.14
CA GLN A 522 25.09 10.88 4.47
C GLN A 522 24.97 9.75 5.51
N PRO A 523 24.33 8.61 5.16
CA PRO A 523 24.19 7.48 6.07
C PRO A 523 25.57 6.85 6.37
N SER A 524 26.18 7.28 7.46
CA SER A 524 27.49 6.80 7.94
C SER A 524 27.47 6.41 9.43
N ASP A 525 26.39 5.77 9.87
CA ASP A 525 26.27 5.13 11.19
C ASP A 525 25.36 3.89 11.09
N ASN A 526 25.75 2.92 10.24
CA ASN A 526 25.01 1.66 10.05
C ASN A 526 24.77 0.89 11.36
N ASN A 527 25.54 1.14 12.43
CA ASN A 527 25.30 0.54 13.74
C ASN A 527 23.98 1.03 14.37
N GLN A 528 23.65 2.31 14.29
CA GLN A 528 22.40 2.84 14.86
C GLN A 528 21.18 2.39 14.05
N LEU A 529 21.32 2.33 12.71
CA LEU A 529 20.30 1.76 11.84
C LEU A 529 20.12 0.25 12.06
N ASN A 530 21.19 -0.50 12.35
CA ASN A 530 21.10 -1.92 12.71
C ASN A 530 20.50 -2.13 14.11
N GLU A 531 20.79 -1.29 15.11
CA GLU A 531 20.10 -1.34 16.42
C GLU A 531 18.61 -1.03 16.28
N LEU A 532 18.26 -0.01 15.47
CA LEU A 532 16.89 0.36 15.12
C LEU A 532 16.15 -0.79 14.41
N ALA A 533 16.79 -1.44 13.43
CA ALA A 533 16.23 -2.60 12.75
C ALA A 533 16.08 -3.80 13.70
N THR A 534 17.11 -4.13 14.47
CA THR A 534 17.10 -5.26 15.42
C THR A 534 16.02 -5.10 16.49
N ALA A 535 15.86 -3.89 17.03
CA ALA A 535 14.82 -3.56 18.01
C ALA A 535 13.39 -3.60 17.43
N LEU A 536 13.24 -3.52 16.10
CA LEU A 536 11.98 -3.64 15.37
C LEU A 536 11.82 -5.00 14.64
N GLY A 537 12.77 -5.93 14.79
CA GLY A 537 12.73 -7.29 14.24
C GLY A 537 13.15 -7.43 12.77
N GLY A 538 13.88 -6.46 12.21
CA GLY A 538 14.46 -6.51 10.86
C GLY A 538 15.99 -6.40 10.84
N GLU A 539 16.57 -6.46 9.64
CA GLU A 539 18.00 -6.20 9.37
C GLU A 539 18.14 -5.14 8.27
N VAL A 540 19.23 -4.37 8.28
CA VAL A 540 19.51 -3.37 7.23
C VAL A 540 20.31 -4.02 6.11
N VAL A 541 19.68 -4.19 4.95
CA VAL A 541 20.35 -4.62 3.72
C VAL A 541 20.81 -3.38 2.95
N ASN A 542 22.12 -3.27 2.71
CA ASN A 542 22.74 -2.23 1.88
C ASN A 542 22.51 -2.50 0.38
#